data_AF-A0A9N9VFS0-F1
#
_entry.id   AF-A0A9N9VFS0-F1
#
_cell.length_a   1.000
_cell.length_b   1.000
_cell.length_c   1.000
_cell.angle_alpha   90.00
_cell.angle_beta   90.00
_cell.angle_gamma   90.00
#
_symmetry.space_group_name_H-M   'P 1'
#
loop_
_entity.id
_entity.type
_entity.pdbx_description
1 polymer ?
#
loop_
_entity_poly.entity_id
_entity_poly.type
_entity_poly.pdbx_seq_one_letter_code
_entity_poly.pdbx_strand_id
1 'polypeptide(L)'
;MDASMEFVKVSSRQKSRDCSPEPSKASTLDNDALASCKALDLDCQSDNKSNNGSMDVCEAEWSSDGSNGSDCSLDSRLVELDFDATRSKPLGSPYGQCEHCKNREASFLCFFCGTGEFCSPGCCELSMEKGKHKCVPTEITTAQNLVDAVNRDLLPNDRRTLDDYYLTPLVASDDHGDLKMLIEIYRDLVAKFYISSPQLHQWKEAGQVFNNIVRLHNRYPKRAPEIHGSWLKDHSHVFLEEDKSEVVDFDAYLEANDMTFDQFRATSMRRM
;
A
#
# COMPACT_ATOMS: atom_id res chain seq x y z
N MET A 1 46.47 -17.69 29.06
CA MET A 1 45.73 -18.22 27.91
C MET A 1 45.58 -17.07 26.94
N ASP A 2 46.62 -16.85 26.15
CA ASP A 2 46.69 -15.77 25.15
C ASP A 2 45.93 -16.18 23.91
N ALA A 3 44.90 -15.41 23.54
CA ALA A 3 44.14 -15.59 22.32
C ALA A 3 44.66 -14.61 21.26
N SER A 4 45.49 -15.11 20.35
CA SER A 4 45.96 -14.41 19.16
C SER A 4 44.79 -14.22 18.17
N MET A 5 44.48 -12.98 17.84
CA MET A 5 43.61 -12.61 16.72
C MET A 5 44.43 -12.54 15.43
N GLU A 6 44.17 -13.44 14.49
CA GLU A 6 44.66 -13.33 13.11
C GLU A 6 43.70 -12.50 12.25
N PHE A 7 44.20 -11.42 11.66
CA PHE A 7 43.49 -10.62 10.68
C PHE A 7 43.66 -11.19 9.27
N VAL A 8 42.55 -11.59 8.64
CA VAL A 8 42.51 -12.00 7.23
C VAL A 8 42.48 -10.76 6.33
N LYS A 9 43.54 -10.58 5.54
CA LYS A 9 43.63 -9.58 4.46
C LYS A 9 42.79 -10.03 3.26
N VAL A 10 41.74 -9.28 2.92
CA VAL A 10 41.00 -9.44 1.66
C VAL A 10 41.63 -8.55 0.58
N SER A 11 42.17 -9.19 -0.46
CA SER A 11 42.83 -8.56 -1.60
C SER A 11 41.80 -8.12 -2.65
N SER A 12 41.67 -6.80 -2.86
CA SER A 12 40.80 -6.21 -3.87
C SER A 12 41.49 -6.18 -5.25
N ARG A 13 40.94 -6.93 -6.22
CA ARG A 13 41.33 -6.82 -7.64
C ARG A 13 40.52 -5.71 -8.30
N GLN A 14 41.17 -4.59 -8.58
CA GLN A 14 40.67 -3.57 -9.52
C GLN A 14 40.79 -4.11 -10.95
N LYS A 15 39.67 -4.09 -11.70
CA LYS A 15 39.64 -4.34 -13.14
C LYS A 15 39.28 -3.03 -13.83
N SER A 16 40.31 -2.35 -14.33
CA SER A 16 40.18 -1.21 -15.23
C SER A 16 39.57 -1.69 -16.56
N ARG A 17 38.59 -0.94 -17.07
CA ARG A 17 38.17 -1.02 -18.47
C ARG A 17 38.34 0.37 -19.07
N ASP A 18 39.25 0.43 -20.03
CA ASP A 18 39.54 1.56 -20.87
C ASP A 18 38.31 1.97 -21.70
N CYS A 19 38.03 3.27 -21.70
CA CYS A 19 37.22 3.93 -22.71
C CYS A 19 38.15 4.49 -23.78
N SER A 20 37.89 4.16 -25.04
CA SER A 20 38.37 4.93 -26.19
C SER A 20 37.20 5.29 -27.11
N PRO A 21 37.31 6.41 -27.87
CA PRO A 21 36.16 7.12 -28.42
C PRO A 21 35.95 6.91 -29.93
N GLU A 22 34.68 7.05 -30.36
CA GLU A 22 34.14 7.61 -31.64
C GLU A 22 34.69 7.12 -33.01
N PRO A 23 34.03 7.30 -34.18
CA PRO A 23 33.10 8.40 -34.52
C PRO A 23 31.89 8.12 -35.45
N SER A 24 30.97 9.10 -35.42
CA SER A 24 30.12 9.66 -36.49
C SER A 24 29.74 8.81 -37.71
N LYS A 25 28.44 8.69 -37.99
CA LYS A 25 27.87 8.93 -39.34
C LYS A 25 26.45 9.50 -39.27
N ALA A 26 26.23 10.50 -40.11
CA ALA A 26 24.98 11.17 -40.41
C ALA A 26 24.16 10.41 -41.47
N SER A 27 22.83 10.56 -41.43
CA SER A 27 21.90 10.57 -42.57
C SER A 27 20.49 10.86 -42.02
N THR A 28 19.91 12.06 -42.12
CA THR A 28 19.12 12.65 -43.23
C THR A 28 17.95 11.80 -43.76
N LEU A 29 16.79 12.48 -43.84
CA LEU A 29 15.58 12.21 -44.65
C LEU A 29 14.68 11.09 -44.12
N ASP A 30 13.35 11.14 -44.19
CA ASP A 30 12.33 12.16 -44.43
C ASP A 30 10.99 11.44 -44.14
N ASN A 31 9.93 12.21 -43.86
CA ASN A 31 8.52 11.96 -44.16
C ASN A 31 8.03 10.51 -44.34
N ASP A 32 7.06 10.10 -43.51
CA ASP A 32 5.74 9.68 -44.01
C ASP A 32 4.77 9.44 -42.85
N ALA A 33 3.98 10.47 -42.56
CA ALA A 33 2.72 10.36 -41.85
C ALA A 33 1.62 10.31 -42.92
N LEU A 34 1.12 9.12 -43.26
CA LEU A 34 -0.27 8.87 -43.66
C LEU A 34 -0.44 7.37 -43.98
N ALA A 35 -1.65 6.86 -43.70
CA ALA A 35 -2.21 5.59 -44.13
C ALA A 35 -1.84 4.33 -43.32
N SER A 36 -2.67 4.00 -42.32
CA SER A 36 -3.27 2.66 -42.22
C SER A 36 -4.42 2.63 -41.20
N CYS A 37 -5.61 3.04 -41.64
CA CYS A 37 -6.87 2.78 -40.94
C CYS A 37 -7.93 2.47 -42.01
N LYS A 38 -7.76 1.33 -42.68
CA LYS A 38 -8.77 0.69 -43.52
C LYS A 38 -8.54 -0.82 -43.49
N ALA A 39 -9.20 -1.50 -42.55
CA ALA A 39 -9.56 -2.91 -42.67
C ALA A 39 -10.32 -3.33 -41.40
N LEU A 40 -11.62 -3.00 -41.31
CA LEU A 40 -12.62 -3.83 -40.65
C LEU A 40 -13.99 -3.44 -41.24
N ASP A 41 -14.36 -4.11 -42.34
CA ASP A 41 -15.74 -4.23 -42.78
C ASP A 41 -16.52 -4.97 -41.69
N LEU A 42 -17.27 -4.23 -40.88
CA LEU A 42 -18.29 -4.80 -40.00
C LEU A 42 -19.66 -4.30 -40.48
N ASP A 43 -20.34 -5.19 -41.20
CA ASP A 43 -21.73 -5.08 -41.57
C ASP A 43 -22.61 -4.90 -40.32
N CYS A 44 -23.24 -3.74 -40.20
CA CYS A 44 -24.33 -3.52 -39.26
C CYS A 44 -25.62 -4.14 -39.81
N GLN A 45 -25.83 -5.43 -39.51
CA GLN A 45 -27.17 -6.02 -39.63
C GLN A 45 -28.01 -5.60 -38.42
N SER A 46 -28.88 -4.64 -38.68
CA SER A 46 -30.07 -4.34 -37.90
C SER A 46 -31.06 -5.49 -38.02
N ASP A 47 -31.29 -6.23 -36.94
CA ASP A 47 -32.45 -7.10 -36.81
C ASP A 47 -33.35 -6.69 -35.66
N ASN A 48 -34.58 -6.45 -36.07
CA ASN A 48 -35.73 -5.98 -35.33
C ASN A 48 -36.54 -7.22 -34.95
N LYS A 49 -36.79 -7.48 -33.66
CA LYS A 49 -37.84 -8.43 -33.27
C LYS A 49 -38.44 -8.14 -31.91
N SER A 50 -39.63 -7.55 -31.97
CA SER A 50 -40.68 -7.62 -30.94
C SER A 50 -40.94 -9.07 -30.55
N ASN A 51 -41.16 -9.33 -29.25
CA ASN A 51 -42.30 -10.13 -28.84
C ASN A 51 -42.67 -9.96 -27.37
N ASN A 52 -43.99 -9.93 -27.20
CA ASN A 52 -44.78 -9.75 -25.99
C ASN A 52 -44.69 -10.92 -25.01
N GLY A 53 -44.93 -10.62 -23.73
CA GLY A 53 -45.27 -11.58 -22.67
C GLY A 53 -45.10 -10.88 -21.32
N SER A 54 -46.06 -10.10 -20.81
CA SER A 54 -47.27 -10.57 -20.09
C SER A 54 -46.92 -11.56 -18.98
N MET A 55 -46.68 -11.07 -17.77
CA MET A 55 -46.86 -11.87 -16.55
C MET A 55 -47.20 -10.97 -15.37
N ASP A 56 -48.15 -11.45 -14.58
CA ASP A 56 -49.04 -10.74 -13.69
C ASP A 56 -48.41 -10.16 -12.41
N VAL A 57 -49.00 -9.01 -12.04
CA VAL A 57 -49.47 -8.59 -10.71
C VAL A 57 -49.05 -9.46 -9.51
N CYS A 58 -48.27 -8.87 -8.61
CA CYS A 58 -48.39 -9.08 -7.17
C CYS A 58 -48.30 -7.71 -6.49
N GLU A 59 -49.46 -7.13 -6.16
CA GLU A 59 -49.58 -6.03 -5.21
C GLU A 59 -49.27 -6.56 -3.81
N ALA A 60 -48.31 -5.94 -3.12
CA ALA A 60 -48.12 -6.10 -1.69
C ALA A 60 -48.35 -4.73 -1.03
N GLU A 61 -49.61 -4.49 -0.65
CA GLU A 61 -50.04 -3.42 0.24
C GLU A 61 -49.65 -3.75 1.68
N TRP A 62 -48.51 -3.28 2.15
CA TRP A 62 -48.18 -3.36 3.58
C TRP A 62 -48.05 -1.95 4.15
N SER A 63 -49.05 -1.65 4.98
CA SER A 63 -49.40 -0.45 5.73
C SER A 63 -48.26 0.47 6.16
N SER A 64 -48.44 1.74 5.83
CA SER A 64 -47.81 2.87 6.49
C SER A 64 -48.59 3.23 7.75
N ASP A 65 -48.17 2.72 8.90
CA ASP A 65 -48.59 3.27 10.19
C ASP A 65 -47.38 3.86 10.92
N GLY A 66 -47.52 5.13 11.25
CA GLY A 66 -46.46 5.99 11.74
C GLY A 66 -45.95 5.62 13.13
N SER A 67 -44.73 6.07 13.41
CA SER A 67 -44.33 6.40 14.77
C SER A 67 -43.41 7.60 14.76
N ASN A 68 -43.84 8.53 15.61
CA ASN A 68 -43.28 9.84 15.88
C ASN A 68 -41.80 9.78 16.30
N GLY A 69 -41.05 10.72 15.75
CA GLY A 69 -40.31 11.70 16.56
C GLY A 69 -39.41 11.16 17.65
N SER A 70 -38.14 10.97 17.30
CA SER A 70 -37.04 11.20 18.24
C SER A 70 -35.87 11.78 17.45
N ASP A 71 -35.82 13.11 17.43
CA ASP A 71 -34.68 13.89 16.95
C ASP A 71 -33.45 13.61 17.83
N CYS A 72 -32.70 12.56 17.51
CA CYS A 72 -31.29 12.49 17.86
C CYS A 72 -30.50 13.24 16.79
N SER A 73 -30.52 14.57 16.92
CA SER A 73 -29.56 15.48 16.29
C SER A 73 -28.16 15.17 16.81
N LEU A 74 -27.58 14.07 16.34
CA LEU A 74 -26.15 13.84 16.40
C LEU A 74 -25.54 14.83 15.42
N ASP A 75 -25.03 15.90 16.03
CA ASP A 75 -24.24 16.98 15.45
C ASP A 75 -23.13 16.36 14.59
N SER A 76 -23.47 16.07 13.33
CA SER A 76 -22.55 15.67 12.27
C SER A 76 -21.75 16.90 11.87
N ARG A 77 -20.96 17.41 12.81
CA ARG A 77 -19.74 18.13 12.51
C ARG A 77 -18.73 17.12 11.98
N LEU A 78 -19.06 16.56 10.82
CA LEU A 78 -18.07 16.29 9.79
C LEU A 78 -17.38 17.63 9.61
N VAL A 79 -16.22 17.75 10.24
CA VAL A 79 -15.29 18.80 9.94
C VAL A 79 -14.96 18.60 8.47
N GLU A 80 -15.67 19.33 7.60
CA GLU A 80 -15.23 19.63 6.25
C GLU A 80 -13.93 20.41 6.41
N LEU A 81 -12.85 19.69 6.71
CA LEU A 81 -11.52 20.15 6.40
C LEU A 81 -11.49 20.18 4.89
N ASP A 82 -11.78 21.37 4.35
CA ASP A 82 -11.51 21.80 2.98
C ASP A 82 -10.02 21.58 2.68
N PHE A 83 -9.64 20.32 2.49
CA PHE A 83 -8.34 19.91 1.97
C PHE A 83 -8.46 19.92 0.45
N ASP A 84 -8.76 21.13 -0.04
CA ASP A 84 -9.05 21.46 -1.41
C ASP A 84 -7.85 21.09 -2.30
N ALA A 85 -8.07 20.08 -3.14
CA ALA A 85 -7.65 19.88 -4.54
C ALA A 85 -6.32 20.41 -5.09
N THR A 86 -5.33 20.75 -4.28
CA THR A 86 -3.93 20.84 -4.73
C THR A 86 -3.20 19.60 -4.27
N ARG A 87 -2.35 19.03 -5.13
CA ARG A 87 -1.43 17.90 -4.86
C ARG A 87 -1.27 17.64 -3.37
N SER A 88 -1.50 16.41 -2.90
CA SER A 88 -1.00 15.98 -1.58
C SER A 88 0.34 16.65 -1.38
N LYS A 89 0.39 17.63 -0.45
CA LYS A 89 1.53 18.53 -0.30
C LYS A 89 2.77 17.64 -0.34
N PRO A 90 3.79 17.97 -1.17
CA PRO A 90 5.05 17.25 -1.13
C PRO A 90 5.41 16.99 0.33
N LEU A 91 5.70 15.75 0.70
CA LEU A 91 6.28 15.49 2.02
C LEU A 91 7.60 16.27 2.18
N GLY A 92 8.21 16.72 1.07
CA GLY A 92 9.36 17.62 1.06
C GLY A 92 8.99 19.09 1.35
N SER A 93 9.98 19.87 1.78
CA SER A 93 9.83 21.30 1.95
C SER A 93 9.30 21.95 0.66
N PRO A 94 8.36 22.90 0.72
CA PRO A 94 7.92 23.65 -0.45
C PRO A 94 9.05 24.46 -1.13
N TYR A 95 10.21 24.58 -0.47
CA TYR A 95 11.40 25.24 -0.99
C TYR A 95 12.56 24.26 -1.26
N GLY A 96 12.28 22.96 -1.16
CA GLY A 96 13.27 21.90 -1.33
C GLY A 96 13.64 21.67 -2.78
N GLN A 97 14.95 21.65 -3.08
CA GLN A 97 15.46 21.19 -4.38
C GLN A 97 15.82 19.71 -4.32
N CYS A 98 15.49 18.97 -5.37
CA CYS A 98 15.83 17.55 -5.48
C CYS A 98 17.34 17.32 -5.24
N GLU A 99 17.68 16.49 -4.25
CA GLU A 99 19.06 16.17 -3.88
C GLU A 99 19.86 15.55 -5.03
N HIS A 100 19.20 14.81 -5.91
CA HIS A 100 19.87 14.15 -7.03
C HIS A 100 20.17 15.10 -8.19
N CYS A 101 19.12 15.73 -8.73
CA CYS A 101 19.20 16.47 -9.99
C CYS A 101 19.39 17.97 -9.81
N LYS A 102 19.08 18.52 -8.62
CA LYS A 102 19.17 19.95 -8.24
C LYS A 102 18.37 20.94 -9.13
N ASN A 103 17.74 20.46 -10.19
CA ASN A 103 17.06 21.27 -11.21
C ASN A 103 15.54 21.29 -11.06
N ARG A 104 14.98 20.41 -10.22
CA ARG A 104 13.53 20.28 -10.01
C ARG A 104 13.21 20.42 -8.53
N GLU A 105 12.07 21.02 -8.25
CA GLU A 105 11.48 21.06 -6.91
C GLU A 105 11.22 19.64 -6.41
N ALA A 106 11.50 19.43 -5.13
CA ALA A 106 11.23 18.17 -4.48
C ALA A 106 9.72 17.98 -4.29
N SER A 107 9.24 16.78 -4.63
CA SER A 107 7.84 16.40 -4.54
C SER A 107 7.59 15.33 -3.48
N PHE A 108 8.64 14.68 -2.95
CA PHE A 108 8.51 13.65 -1.90
C PHE A 108 9.86 13.45 -1.18
N LEU A 109 9.81 12.74 -0.04
CA LEU A 109 10.98 12.38 0.78
C LEU A 109 11.47 10.97 0.43
N CYS A 110 12.70 10.59 0.84
CA CYS A 110 13.16 9.22 0.68
C CYS A 110 12.14 8.23 1.27
N PHE A 111 11.73 7.23 0.48
CA PHE A 111 10.76 6.24 0.90
C PHE A 111 11.25 5.39 2.09
N PHE A 112 12.55 5.14 2.16
CA PHE A 112 13.14 4.24 3.16
C PHE A 112 13.30 4.89 4.53
N CYS A 113 13.86 6.10 4.59
CA CYS A 113 14.16 6.76 5.86
C CYS A 113 13.29 7.99 6.14
N GLY A 114 12.47 8.42 5.18
CA GLY A 114 11.71 9.67 5.30
C GLY A 114 12.59 10.92 5.35
N THR A 115 13.87 10.83 5.00
CA THR A 115 14.78 11.99 4.95
C THR A 115 15.22 12.28 3.53
N GLY A 116 15.67 13.50 3.28
CA GLY A 116 16.13 13.94 1.97
C GLY A 116 15.01 14.16 0.96
N GLU A 117 15.25 15.08 0.04
CA GLU A 117 14.21 15.67 -0.80
C GLU A 117 14.42 15.31 -2.27
N PHE A 118 13.40 14.75 -2.92
CA PHE A 118 13.51 14.20 -4.28
C PHE A 118 12.33 14.61 -5.16
N CYS A 119 12.56 14.75 -6.47
CA CYS A 119 11.51 15.11 -7.45
C CYS A 119 10.82 13.91 -8.11
N SER A 120 11.48 12.74 -8.12
CA SER A 120 10.85 11.46 -8.48
C SER A 120 11.51 10.28 -7.73
N PRO A 121 10.80 9.14 -7.51
CA PRO A 121 11.38 7.95 -6.88
C PRO A 121 12.71 7.51 -7.49
N GLY A 122 12.82 7.54 -8.82
CA GLY A 122 14.08 7.24 -9.51
C GLY A 122 15.23 8.20 -9.16
N CYS A 123 14.97 9.46 -8.80
CA CYS A 123 16.02 10.35 -8.28
C CYS A 123 16.49 9.92 -6.88
N CYS A 124 15.59 9.42 -6.04
CA CYS A 124 15.94 8.89 -4.72
C CYS A 124 16.87 7.68 -4.88
N GLU A 125 16.46 6.69 -5.69
CA GLU A 125 17.24 5.47 -5.97
C GLU A 125 18.62 5.80 -6.54
N LEU A 126 18.70 6.64 -7.57
CA LEU A 126 19.98 7.05 -8.16
C LEU A 126 20.86 7.86 -7.20
N SER A 127 20.26 8.58 -6.24
CA SER A 127 21.02 9.28 -5.20
C SER A 127 21.63 8.30 -4.19
N MET A 128 20.88 7.26 -3.82
CA MET A 128 21.35 6.18 -2.95
C MET A 128 22.46 5.36 -3.62
N GLU A 129 22.27 4.96 -4.89
CA GLU A 129 23.25 4.20 -5.66
C GLU A 129 24.60 4.95 -5.78
N LYS A 130 24.53 6.27 -5.99
CA LYS A 130 25.73 7.14 -6.06
C LYS A 130 26.30 7.49 -4.68
N GLY A 131 25.70 7.00 -3.59
CA GLY A 131 26.10 7.30 -2.21
C GLY A 131 25.93 8.78 -1.82
N LYS A 132 25.16 9.56 -2.59
CA LYS A 132 24.86 10.97 -2.32
C LYS A 132 23.82 11.11 -1.21
N HIS A 133 22.86 10.20 -1.18
CA HIS A 133 21.90 10.08 -0.09
C HIS A 133 22.23 8.85 0.73
N LYS A 134 22.38 9.03 2.05
CA LYS A 134 22.55 7.94 3.00
C LYS A 134 21.34 7.94 3.91
N CYS A 135 20.54 6.89 3.83
CA CYS A 135 19.48 6.66 4.80
C CYS A 135 20.12 6.48 6.17
N VAL A 136 19.85 7.41 7.09
CA VAL A 136 20.17 7.20 8.50
C VAL A 136 19.22 6.13 9.01
N PRO A 137 19.72 5.06 9.65
CA PRO A 137 18.85 4.09 10.27
C PRO A 137 18.01 4.82 11.33
N THR A 138 16.72 4.93 11.09
CA THR A 138 15.76 5.32 12.12
C THR A 138 15.62 4.16 13.10
N GLU A 139 15.14 4.44 14.32
CA GLU A 139 14.70 3.37 15.21
C GLU A 139 13.74 2.45 14.42
N ILE A 140 13.97 1.13 14.53
CA ILE A 140 13.16 0.15 13.83
C ILE A 140 11.77 0.18 14.48
N THR A 141 10.79 0.69 13.75
CA THR A 141 9.40 0.75 14.20
C THR A 141 8.64 -0.50 13.76
N THR A 142 7.49 -0.75 14.37
CA THR A 142 6.57 -1.82 13.92
C THR A 142 6.10 -1.59 12.48
N ALA A 143 6.01 -0.34 12.03
CA ALA A 143 5.73 -0.02 10.62
C ALA A 143 6.80 -0.56 9.67
N GLN A 144 8.08 -0.44 10.06
CA GLN A 144 9.19 -0.92 9.25
C GLN A 144 9.14 -2.44 9.14
N ASN A 145 8.89 -3.13 10.25
CA ASN A 145 8.74 -4.58 10.25
C ASN A 145 7.59 -5.04 9.33
N LEU A 146 6.46 -4.33 9.34
CA LEU A 146 5.35 -4.61 8.44
C LEU A 146 5.74 -4.42 6.98
N VAL A 147 6.31 -3.25 6.63
CA VAL A 147 6.72 -2.94 5.26
C VAL A 147 7.73 -3.95 4.73
N ASP A 148 8.72 -4.34 5.55
CA ASP A 148 9.72 -5.34 5.17
C ASP A 148 9.10 -6.73 4.95
N ALA A 149 8.12 -7.10 5.77
CA ALA A 149 7.42 -8.38 5.65
C ALA A 149 6.55 -8.42 4.38
N VAL A 150 5.70 -7.41 4.15
CA VAL A 150 4.79 -7.39 2.98
C VAL A 150 5.53 -7.32 1.65
N ASN A 151 6.68 -6.63 1.61
CA ASN A 151 7.54 -6.57 0.42
C ASN A 151 8.20 -7.91 0.08
N ARG A 152 8.26 -8.84 1.03
CA ARG A 152 8.81 -10.19 0.87
C ARG A 152 7.74 -11.26 0.71
N ASP A 153 6.47 -10.87 0.60
CA ASP A 153 5.34 -11.79 0.63
C ASP A 153 5.27 -12.60 1.95
N LEU A 154 5.67 -11.98 3.06
CA LEU A 154 5.71 -12.61 4.38
C LEU A 154 4.79 -11.90 5.39
N LEU A 155 4.34 -12.66 6.38
CA LEU A 155 3.77 -12.12 7.62
C LEU A 155 4.86 -11.55 8.53
N PRO A 156 4.59 -10.45 9.26
CA PRO A 156 5.46 -9.97 10.32
C PRO A 156 5.67 -11.04 11.40
N ASN A 157 6.90 -11.14 11.93
CA ASN A 157 7.22 -12.08 13.00
C ASN A 157 6.96 -11.50 14.40
N ASP A 158 7.00 -10.17 14.49
CA ASP A 158 6.88 -9.45 15.74
C ASP A 158 5.40 -9.30 16.11
N ARG A 159 5.01 -9.86 17.27
CA ARG A 159 3.62 -9.80 17.77
C ARG A 159 3.12 -8.36 17.89
N ARG A 160 3.98 -7.46 18.35
CA ARG A 160 3.63 -6.04 18.48
C ARG A 160 3.29 -5.41 17.12
N THR A 161 3.99 -5.82 16.06
CA THR A 161 3.68 -5.42 14.69
C THR A 161 2.35 -5.99 14.20
N LEU A 162 1.99 -7.23 14.58
CA LEU A 162 0.68 -7.79 14.24
C LEU A 162 -0.45 -7.03 14.96
N ASP A 163 -0.25 -6.71 16.23
CA ASP A 163 -1.22 -5.98 17.05
C ASP A 163 -1.41 -4.54 16.55
N ASP A 164 -0.30 -3.81 16.34
CA ASP A 164 -0.30 -2.40 15.91
C ASP A 164 -0.98 -2.18 14.54
N TYR A 165 -1.08 -3.23 13.72
CA TYR A 165 -1.61 -3.18 12.35
C TYR A 165 -2.78 -4.13 12.11
N TYR A 166 -3.48 -4.53 13.17
CA TYR A 166 -4.77 -5.23 13.12
C TYR A 166 -4.70 -6.61 12.43
N LEU A 167 -3.53 -7.26 12.45
CA LEU A 167 -3.34 -8.60 11.89
C LEU A 167 -3.62 -9.71 12.91
N THR A 168 -3.47 -9.43 14.21
CA THR A 168 -3.63 -10.44 15.27
C THR A 168 -5.00 -11.13 15.28
N PRO A 169 -6.14 -10.41 15.18
CA PRO A 169 -7.45 -11.07 15.18
C PRO A 169 -7.64 -12.04 14.01
N LEU A 170 -7.15 -11.66 12.82
CA LEU A 170 -7.23 -12.48 11.60
C LEU A 170 -6.27 -13.68 11.63
N VAL A 171 -5.14 -13.51 12.31
CA VAL A 171 -4.20 -14.61 12.60
C VAL A 171 -4.84 -15.60 13.57
N ALA A 172 -5.54 -15.13 14.61
CA ALA A 172 -6.17 -15.99 15.61
C ALA A 172 -7.41 -16.73 15.09
N SER A 173 -8.17 -16.15 14.17
CA SER A 173 -9.40 -16.76 13.62
C SER A 173 -9.16 -17.86 12.58
N ASP A 174 -7.91 -18.09 12.16
CA ASP A 174 -7.55 -18.95 11.01
C ASP A 174 -8.22 -18.52 9.69
N ASP A 175 -8.69 -17.26 9.60
CA ASP A 175 -9.26 -16.72 8.37
C ASP A 175 -8.15 -16.26 7.40
N HIS A 176 -7.62 -17.24 6.66
CA HIS A 176 -6.56 -16.99 5.70
C HIS A 176 -6.98 -16.04 4.55
N GLY A 177 -8.27 -15.97 4.24
CA GLY A 177 -8.78 -15.12 3.16
C GLY A 177 -8.69 -13.64 3.53
N ASP A 178 -9.23 -13.30 4.70
CA ASP A 178 -9.19 -11.95 5.23
C ASP A 178 -7.77 -11.50 5.57
N LEU A 179 -6.96 -12.40 6.14
CA LEU A 179 -5.56 -12.11 6.43
C LEU A 179 -4.79 -11.79 5.14
N LYS A 180 -4.97 -12.58 4.08
CA LYS A 180 -4.33 -12.35 2.78
C LYS A 180 -4.78 -11.00 2.20
N MET A 181 -6.08 -10.69 2.25
CA MET A 181 -6.63 -9.44 1.77
C MET A 181 -6.01 -8.23 2.49
N LEU A 182 -5.90 -8.28 3.82
CA LEU A 182 -5.30 -7.19 4.59
C LEU A 182 -3.81 -6.99 4.27
N ILE A 183 -3.05 -8.08 4.05
CA ILE A 183 -1.65 -8.02 3.59
C ILE A 183 -1.55 -7.37 2.20
N GLU A 184 -2.45 -7.73 1.27
CA GLU A 184 -2.50 -7.14 -0.07
C GLU A 184 -2.83 -5.64 -0.02
N ILE A 185 -3.70 -5.22 0.89
CA ILE A 185 -3.99 -3.80 1.15
C ILE A 185 -2.74 -3.07 1.64
N TYR A 186 -2.02 -3.61 2.64
CA TYR A 186 -0.78 -2.99 3.13
C TYR A 186 0.31 -2.94 2.06
N ARG A 187 0.41 -3.97 1.21
CA ARG A 187 1.31 -3.96 0.05
C ARG A 187 0.95 -2.86 -0.94
N ASP A 188 -0.33 -2.65 -1.21
CA ASP A 188 -0.78 -1.59 -2.10
C ASP A 188 -0.43 -0.19 -1.55
N LEU A 189 -0.54 0.02 -0.22
CA LEU A 189 -0.11 1.27 0.41
C LEU A 189 1.36 1.59 0.09
N VAL A 190 2.22 0.59 0.19
CA VAL A 190 3.66 0.72 -0.09
C VAL A 190 3.92 0.90 -1.58
N ALA A 191 3.43 -0.02 -2.40
CA ALA A 191 3.81 -0.12 -3.81
C ALA A 191 3.08 0.86 -4.72
N LYS A 192 1.80 1.16 -4.43
CA LYS A 192 0.92 1.93 -5.32
C LYS A 192 0.59 3.32 -4.77
N PHE A 193 0.53 3.46 -3.44
CA PHE A 193 0.31 4.75 -2.79
C PHE A 193 1.60 5.42 -2.29
N TYR A 194 2.73 4.73 -2.34
CA TYR A 194 4.05 5.24 -1.93
C TYR A 194 4.08 5.73 -0.48
N ILE A 195 3.35 5.04 0.41
CA ILE A 195 3.33 5.33 1.85
C ILE A 195 4.59 4.76 2.51
N SER A 196 5.43 5.65 3.05
CA SER A 196 6.66 5.25 3.72
C SER A 196 6.38 4.64 5.10
N SER A 197 7.31 3.82 5.59
CA SER A 197 7.27 3.26 6.95
C SER A 197 7.12 4.33 8.03
N PRO A 198 7.87 5.46 8.02
CA PRO A 198 7.66 6.55 8.97
C PRO A 198 6.25 7.17 8.92
N GLN A 199 5.68 7.32 7.72
CA GLN A 199 4.32 7.86 7.55
C GLN A 199 3.27 6.88 8.09
N LEU A 200 3.44 5.59 7.81
CA LEU A 200 2.56 4.55 8.34
C LEU A 200 2.64 4.46 9.87
N HIS A 201 3.84 4.60 10.44
CA HIS A 201 4.04 4.68 11.88
C HIS A 201 3.32 5.89 12.49
N GLN A 202 3.37 7.07 11.85
CA GLN A 202 2.64 8.25 12.31
C GLN A 202 1.12 8.01 12.30
N TRP A 203 0.58 7.30 11.32
CA TRP A 203 -0.84 6.96 11.31
C TRP A 203 -1.21 6.02 12.45
N LYS A 204 -0.33 5.06 12.78
CA LYS A 204 -0.49 4.18 13.93
C LYS A 204 -0.50 5.00 15.22
N GLU A 205 0.50 5.84 15.46
CA GLU A 205 0.57 6.65 16.69
C GLU A 205 -0.62 7.60 16.84
N ALA A 206 -1.20 8.05 15.74
CA ALA A 206 -2.40 8.89 15.74
C ALA A 206 -3.72 8.10 15.88
N GLY A 207 -3.71 6.76 15.84
CA GLY A 207 -4.94 5.95 15.79
C GLY A 207 -5.75 6.16 14.51
N GLN A 208 -5.08 6.45 13.39
CA GLN A 208 -5.69 6.84 12.11
C GLN A 208 -5.36 5.90 10.95
N VAL A 209 -4.82 4.71 11.21
CA VAL A 209 -4.44 3.76 10.14
C VAL A 209 -5.63 3.45 9.24
N PHE A 210 -6.73 2.95 9.80
CA PHE A 210 -7.93 2.58 9.03
C PHE A 210 -8.50 3.75 8.22
N ASN A 211 -8.76 4.88 8.87
CA ASN A 211 -9.32 6.07 8.23
C ASN A 211 -8.45 6.55 7.05
N ASN A 212 -7.12 6.51 7.20
CA ASN A 212 -6.21 6.88 6.12
C ASN A 212 -6.21 5.88 4.97
N ILE A 213 -6.29 4.57 5.25
CA ILE A 213 -6.37 3.52 4.23
C ILE A 213 -7.65 3.68 3.41
N VAL A 214 -8.81 3.77 4.07
CA VAL A 214 -10.12 3.94 3.42
C VAL A 214 -10.12 5.21 2.57
N ARG A 215 -9.61 6.32 3.12
CA ARG A 215 -9.51 7.59 2.40
C ARG A 215 -8.66 7.48 1.13
N LEU A 216 -7.53 6.78 1.18
CA LEU A 216 -6.67 6.59 0.00
C LEU A 216 -7.34 5.76 -1.08
N HIS A 217 -7.99 4.66 -0.70
CA HIS A 217 -8.69 3.79 -1.65
C HIS A 217 -9.87 4.51 -2.32
N ASN A 218 -10.65 5.26 -1.54
CA ASN A 218 -11.76 6.06 -2.08
C ASN A 218 -11.28 7.21 -2.97
N ARG A 219 -10.15 7.84 -2.63
CA ARG A 219 -9.60 8.97 -3.39
C ARG A 219 -8.96 8.54 -4.70
N TYR A 220 -8.37 7.35 -4.77
CA TYR A 220 -7.67 6.85 -5.95
C TYR A 220 -8.11 5.44 -6.35
N PRO A 221 -9.37 5.25 -6.79
CA PRO A 221 -9.93 3.94 -7.11
C PRO A 221 -9.22 3.24 -8.29
N LYS A 222 -8.45 3.98 -9.11
CA LYS A 222 -7.64 3.40 -10.19
C LYS A 222 -6.32 2.79 -9.72
N ARG A 223 -5.89 3.09 -8.49
CA ARG A 223 -4.62 2.61 -7.94
C ARG A 223 -4.76 1.31 -7.17
N ALA A 224 -5.92 1.04 -6.60
CA ALA A 224 -6.18 -0.21 -5.88
C ALA A 224 -7.33 -0.97 -6.56
N PRO A 225 -7.32 -2.31 -6.50
CA PRO A 225 -8.48 -3.11 -6.86
C PRO A 225 -9.74 -2.66 -6.11
N GLU A 226 -10.88 -2.63 -6.79
CA GLU A 226 -12.17 -2.26 -6.18
C GLU A 226 -12.54 -3.20 -5.01
N ILE A 227 -12.15 -4.48 -5.11
CA ILE A 227 -12.34 -5.48 -4.06
C ILE A 227 -11.72 -5.08 -2.72
N HIS A 228 -10.60 -4.33 -2.72
CA HIS A 228 -10.00 -3.83 -1.47
C HIS A 228 -10.92 -2.81 -0.79
N GLY A 229 -11.55 -1.93 -1.57
CA GLY A 229 -12.47 -0.92 -1.04
C GLY A 229 -13.73 -1.54 -0.44
N SER A 230 -14.32 -2.52 -1.13
CA SER A 230 -15.46 -3.29 -0.62
C SER A 230 -15.09 -4.05 0.65
N TRP A 231 -13.94 -4.74 0.64
CA TRP A 231 -13.48 -5.48 1.81
C TRP A 231 -13.27 -4.56 3.03
N LEU A 232 -12.63 -3.40 2.87
CA LEU A 232 -12.43 -2.43 3.95
C LEU A 232 -13.73 -1.92 4.57
N LYS A 233 -14.79 -1.82 3.75
CA LYS A 233 -16.12 -1.40 4.21
C LYS A 233 -16.78 -2.51 5.04
N ASP A 234 -16.73 -3.74 4.53
CA ASP A 234 -17.37 -4.90 5.16
C ASP A 234 -16.61 -5.34 6.43
N HIS A 235 -15.30 -5.13 6.49
CA HIS A 235 -14.41 -5.55 7.57
C HIS A 235 -13.92 -4.38 8.44
N SER A 236 -14.73 -3.31 8.55
CA SER A 236 -14.40 -2.18 9.44
C SER A 236 -14.22 -2.60 10.89
N HIS A 237 -14.91 -3.65 11.33
CA HIS A 237 -14.81 -4.22 12.68
C HIS A 237 -13.42 -4.77 13.02
N VAL A 238 -12.62 -5.18 12.03
CA VAL A 238 -11.21 -5.62 12.24
C VAL A 238 -10.35 -4.50 12.80
N PHE A 239 -10.71 -3.24 12.50
CA PHE A 239 -9.98 -2.05 12.91
C PHE A 239 -10.56 -1.36 14.14
N LEU A 240 -11.72 -1.81 14.60
CA LEU A 240 -12.28 -1.34 15.87
C LEU A 240 -11.47 -2.01 16.97
N GLU A 241 -10.69 -1.21 17.70
CA GLU A 241 -10.19 -1.61 19.02
C GLU A 241 -11.42 -1.70 19.95
N GLU A 242 -12.29 -2.70 19.75
CA GLU A 242 -13.26 -3.03 20.79
C GLU A 242 -12.45 -3.39 22.04
N ASP A 243 -12.83 -2.76 23.15
CA ASP A 243 -12.15 -2.78 24.43
C ASP A 243 -11.37 -4.08 24.67
N LYS A 244 -10.04 -3.95 24.82
CA LYS A 244 -9.10 -5.02 25.20
C LYS A 244 -9.40 -5.57 26.62
N SER A 245 -10.65 -5.52 27.10
CA SER A 245 -11.04 -5.98 28.43
C SER A 245 -11.07 -7.50 28.56
N GLU A 246 -11.10 -8.22 27.45
CA GLU A 246 -10.86 -9.67 27.44
C GLU A 246 -9.60 -9.95 26.62
N VAL A 247 -8.45 -9.84 27.28
CA VAL A 247 -7.16 -10.24 26.73
C VAL A 247 -7.24 -11.73 26.41
N VAL A 248 -7.51 -12.07 25.15
CA VAL A 248 -7.24 -13.41 24.65
C VAL A 248 -5.74 -13.60 24.77
N ASP A 249 -5.33 -14.39 25.76
CA ASP A 249 -3.92 -14.73 25.97
C ASP A 249 -3.46 -15.60 24.79
N PHE A 250 -2.90 -14.94 23.78
CA PHE A 250 -2.39 -15.60 22.58
C PHE A 250 -1.29 -16.61 22.90
N ASP A 251 -0.54 -16.40 23.98
CA ASP A 251 0.46 -17.37 24.43
C ASP A 251 -0.25 -18.61 24.98
N ALA A 252 -1.33 -18.44 25.75
CA ALA A 252 -2.20 -19.55 26.15
C ALA A 252 -2.86 -20.28 24.96
N TYR A 253 -3.20 -19.58 23.87
CA TYR A 253 -3.72 -20.22 22.64
C TYR A 253 -2.64 -21.05 21.93
N LEU A 254 -1.43 -20.52 21.77
CA LEU A 254 -0.31 -21.26 21.19
C LEU A 254 0.06 -22.48 22.04
N GLU A 255 0.10 -22.32 23.38
CA GLU A 255 0.32 -23.40 24.33
C GLU A 255 -0.80 -24.46 24.28
N ALA A 256 -2.07 -24.04 24.21
CA ALA A 256 -3.21 -24.95 24.15
C ALA A 256 -3.22 -25.82 22.88
N ASN A 257 -2.60 -25.35 21.80
CA ASN A 257 -2.50 -26.08 20.55
C ASN A 257 -1.14 -26.78 20.34
N ASP A 258 -0.23 -26.73 21.33
CA ASP A 258 1.15 -27.24 21.25
C ASP A 258 1.86 -26.81 19.95
N MET A 259 1.58 -25.58 19.50
CA MET A 259 2.13 -25.02 18.28
C MET A 259 3.13 -23.93 18.61
N THR A 260 4.34 -24.07 18.06
CA THR A 260 5.25 -22.92 18.04
C THR A 260 4.75 -21.88 17.04
N PHE A 261 5.09 -20.61 17.28
CA PHE A 261 4.77 -19.52 16.36
C PHE A 261 5.27 -19.81 14.92
N ASP A 262 6.44 -20.45 14.80
CA ASP A 262 7.00 -20.87 13.50
C ASP A 262 6.17 -21.98 12.82
N GLN A 263 5.60 -22.92 13.58
CA GLN A 263 4.71 -23.96 13.05
C GLN A 263 3.37 -23.40 12.59
N PHE A 264 2.78 -22.50 13.37
CA PHE A 264 1.56 -21.79 12.99
C PHE A 264 1.74 -21.07 11.64
N ARG A 265 2.87 -20.37 11.48
CA ARG A 265 3.25 -19.70 10.22
C ARG A 265 3.41 -20.67 9.05
N ALA A 266 4.14 -21.77 9.25
CA ALA A 266 4.38 -22.75 8.20
C ALA A 266 3.07 -23.39 7.70
N THR A 267 2.05 -23.44 8.55
CA THR A 267 0.73 -23.96 8.22
C THR A 267 -0.11 -22.91 7.50
N SER A 268 -0.08 -21.66 7.99
CA SER A 268 -0.81 -20.53 7.40
C SER A 268 -0.30 -20.15 6.01
N MET A 269 1.01 -20.17 5.78
CA MET A 269 1.60 -19.80 4.48
C MET A 269 1.45 -20.87 3.39
N ARG A 270 1.24 -22.14 3.74
CA ARG A 270 1.01 -23.21 2.74
C ARG A 270 -0.40 -23.18 2.13
N ARG A 271 -1.31 -22.39 2.71
CA ARG A 271 -2.71 -22.28 2.31
C ARG A 271 -3.05 -20.97 1.58
N MET A 272 -2.11 -20.02 1.49
CA MET A 272 -2.24 -18.75 0.76
C MET A 272 -1.87 -18.88 -0.72
#